data_AF-A0A7Y6PUN4-F1
#
_entry.id   AF-A0A7Y6PUN4-F1
#
_cell.length_a   1.000
_cell.length_b   1.000
_cell.length_c   1.000
_cell.angle_alpha   90.00
_cell.angle_beta   90.00
_cell.angle_gamma   90.00
#
_symmetry.space_group_name_H-M   'P 1'
#
loop_
_entity.id
_entity.type
_entity.pdbx_description
1 polymer ?
#
loop_
_entity_poly.entity_id
_entity_poly.type
_entity_poly.pdbx_seq_one_letter_code
_entity_poly.pdbx_strand_id
1 'polypeptide(L)'
;MRRLASSMMMAFAACGGDDGGRGTTTKDAATIDTQAPPVDSKLVDAPPPVSVDAPAGTALLTVKNYVSWCEVSVNGGTPSTADIQTVNVMPGTITLTASAATGFILGADMWHHTNGDTGRGEAGSVSAGVSTAMVTVATSAKCVWVCCPFPDGSGCEPDVIGEQCP
;
A
#
# COMPACT_ATOMS: atom_id res chain seq x y z
N MET A 1 -38.69 -9.98 19.82
CA MET A 1 -38.20 -11.07 20.71
C MET A 1 -36.74 -11.34 20.39
N ARG A 2 -35.82 -10.90 21.25
CA ARG A 2 -34.38 -11.16 21.10
C ARG A 2 -34.08 -12.59 21.58
N ARG A 3 -33.40 -13.39 20.77
CA ARG A 3 -32.76 -14.63 21.24
C ARG A 3 -31.27 -14.39 21.38
N LEU A 4 -30.82 -14.45 22.64
CA LEU A 4 -29.43 -14.57 23.05
C LEU A 4 -28.99 -16.04 22.93
N ALA A 5 -27.66 -16.18 22.89
CA ALA A 5 -26.84 -17.33 23.30
C ALA A 5 -26.18 -18.14 22.18
N SER A 6 -24.86 -17.96 22.05
CA SER A 6 -23.90 -19.06 22.01
C SER A 6 -22.57 -18.60 22.56
N SER A 7 -22.31 -19.00 23.81
CA SER A 7 -20.95 -19.24 24.31
C SER A 7 -20.44 -20.56 23.71
N MET A 8 -19.17 -20.66 23.34
CA MET A 8 -18.23 -21.59 23.99
C MET A 8 -16.77 -21.36 23.55
N MET A 9 -15.90 -21.66 24.51
CA MET A 9 -14.46 -21.47 24.68
C MET A 9 -13.54 -22.41 23.87
N MET A 10 -12.23 -22.10 23.98
CA MET A 10 -11.04 -22.99 24.11
C MET A 10 -10.07 -23.19 22.91
N ALA A 11 -9.00 -22.38 22.91
CA ALA A 11 -7.59 -22.68 23.24
C ALA A 11 -6.72 -23.73 22.49
N PHE A 12 -5.41 -23.35 22.43
CA PHE A 12 -4.14 -24.09 22.24
C PHE A 12 -3.60 -24.32 20.82
N ALA A 13 -2.41 -23.77 20.51
CA ALA A 13 -1.14 -24.51 20.54
C ALA A 13 0.05 -23.59 20.19
N ALA A 14 1.09 -23.65 21.02
CA ALA A 14 2.43 -23.13 20.75
C ALA A 14 3.18 -24.08 19.82
N CYS A 15 3.99 -23.55 18.89
CA CYS A 15 5.13 -24.27 18.33
C CYS A 15 6.40 -23.48 18.65
N GLY A 16 7.21 -24.06 19.54
CA GLY A 16 8.58 -23.65 19.78
C GLY A 16 9.55 -24.41 18.88
N GLY A 17 10.69 -23.75 18.62
CA GLY A 17 12.03 -24.33 18.61
C GLY A 17 12.37 -25.37 17.54
N ASP A 18 13.24 -24.99 16.62
CA ASP A 18 14.16 -25.93 15.95
C ASP A 18 15.54 -25.27 15.85
N ASP A 19 16.41 -25.58 16.81
CA ASP A 19 17.85 -25.35 16.75
C ASP A 19 18.56 -26.69 16.95
N GLY A 20 19.42 -27.06 15.98
CA GLY A 20 20.52 -27.98 16.24
C GLY A 20 20.81 -28.98 15.12
N GLY A 21 21.97 -28.84 14.48
CA GLY A 21 22.48 -29.93 13.65
C GLY A 21 23.69 -29.71 12.76
N ARG A 22 24.73 -28.97 13.16
CA ARG A 22 26.07 -29.10 12.54
C ARG A 22 27.20 -28.95 13.56
N GLY A 23 27.60 -30.08 14.15
CA GLY A 23 29.02 -30.31 14.49
C GLY A 23 29.75 -30.71 13.20
N THR A 24 31.05 -30.48 13.01
CA THR A 24 32.19 -30.43 13.93
C THR A 24 33.25 -29.49 13.29
N THR A 25 34.03 -28.72 14.03
CA THR A 25 35.33 -29.15 14.58
C THR A 25 35.94 -28.05 15.46
N THR A 26 36.45 -28.50 16.61
CA THR A 26 37.62 -28.01 17.36
C THR A 26 37.57 -26.64 18.06
N LYS A 27 37.44 -26.72 19.39
CA LYS A 27 37.87 -25.71 20.36
C LYS A 27 39.39 -25.49 20.23
N ASP A 28 39.85 -24.24 20.33
CA ASP A 28 40.91 -23.87 21.25
C ASP A 28 40.84 -22.38 21.59
N ALA A 29 41.23 -22.09 22.83
CA ALA A 29 40.99 -20.86 23.56
C ALA A 29 41.95 -19.73 23.20
N ALA A 30 41.47 -18.49 23.28
CA ALA A 30 42.28 -17.36 23.67
C ALA A 30 41.41 -16.37 24.46
N THR A 31 41.61 -16.37 25.78
CA THR A 31 41.26 -15.31 26.72
C THR A 31 41.99 -14.02 26.32
N ILE A 32 41.27 -12.90 26.20
CA ILE A 32 41.76 -11.58 26.64
C ILE A 32 40.58 -10.84 27.28
N ASP A 33 40.59 -10.84 28.61
CA ASP A 33 40.03 -9.78 29.43
C ASP A 33 41.00 -8.59 29.35
N THR A 34 40.52 -7.44 28.88
CA THR A 34 41.05 -6.14 29.30
C THR A 34 39.93 -5.09 29.23
N GLN A 35 39.21 -4.97 30.35
CA GLN A 35 38.81 -3.71 30.98
C GLN A 35 38.12 -2.62 30.12
N ALA A 36 36.81 -2.46 30.35
CA ALA A 36 36.01 -1.32 29.94
C ALA A 36 36.38 -0.02 30.67
N PRO A 37 36.18 1.16 30.05
CA PRO A 37 35.72 2.37 30.74
C PRO A 37 34.19 2.57 30.56
N PRO A 38 33.54 3.36 31.43
CA PRO A 38 32.09 3.31 31.65
C PRO A 38 31.27 4.18 30.68
N VAL A 39 30.08 3.65 30.35
CA VAL A 39 28.83 4.23 29.79
C VAL A 39 28.83 5.62 29.11
N ASP A 40 28.33 5.65 27.86
CA ASP A 40 27.31 6.63 27.48
C ASP A 40 26.29 5.98 26.53
N SER A 41 25.03 6.37 26.70
CA SER A 41 23.84 5.68 26.18
C SER A 41 23.33 6.30 24.89
N LYS A 42 22.73 5.45 24.05
CA LYS A 42 21.88 5.77 22.88
C LYS A 42 22.58 6.35 21.64
N LEU A 43 22.87 5.45 20.71
CA LEU A 43 22.20 5.40 19.39
C LEU A 43 22.58 4.05 18.77
N VAL A 44 21.78 3.02 19.03
CA VAL A 44 21.80 1.83 18.17
C VAL A 44 21.22 2.29 16.84
N ASP A 45 22.11 2.42 15.86
CA ASP A 45 21.81 2.63 14.46
C ASP A 45 20.76 1.59 14.05
N ALA A 46 19.57 2.06 13.69
CA ALA A 46 18.54 1.18 13.20
C ALA A 46 19.06 0.57 11.89
N PRO A 47 19.07 -0.77 11.72
CA PRO A 47 19.42 -1.35 10.44
C PRO A 47 18.53 -0.73 9.36
N PRO A 48 19.08 -0.41 8.17
CA PRO A 48 18.29 0.15 7.09
C PRO A 48 17.11 -0.78 6.80
N PRO A 49 15.93 -0.24 6.43
CA PRO A 49 14.79 -1.05 6.09
C PRO A 49 15.21 -2.04 5.00
N VAL A 50 15.06 -3.32 5.27
CA VAL A 50 15.27 -4.37 4.28
C VAL A 50 14.31 -4.10 3.13
N SER A 51 14.83 -3.56 2.03
CA SER A 51 14.07 -3.45 0.79
C SER A 51 13.87 -4.87 0.29
N VAL A 52 12.68 -5.43 0.50
CA VAL A 52 12.29 -6.66 -0.19
C VAL A 52 12.26 -6.33 -1.68
N ASP A 53 13.18 -6.93 -2.43
CA ASP A 53 13.21 -6.75 -3.88
C ASP A 53 11.82 -7.06 -4.47
N ALA A 54 11.39 -6.25 -5.42
CA ALA A 54 10.14 -6.51 -6.13
C ALA A 54 10.20 -7.92 -6.76
N PRO A 55 9.12 -8.72 -6.70
CA PRO A 55 9.10 -10.04 -7.31
C PRO A 55 9.50 -9.96 -8.79
N ALA A 56 10.30 -10.91 -9.26
CA ALA A 56 10.77 -10.92 -10.64
C ALA A 56 9.60 -10.89 -11.64
N GLY A 57 9.71 -10.04 -12.66
CA GLY A 57 8.68 -9.87 -13.70
C GLY A 57 7.50 -8.98 -13.31
N THR A 58 7.52 -8.37 -12.13
CA THR A 58 6.52 -7.35 -11.73
C THR A 58 7.01 -5.94 -12.03
N ALA A 59 6.06 -5.02 -12.15
CA ALA A 59 6.28 -3.58 -12.24
C ALA A 59 5.58 -2.87 -11.08
N LEU A 60 6.14 -1.72 -10.68
CA LEU A 60 5.60 -0.92 -9.60
C LEU A 60 4.44 -0.05 -10.10
N LEU A 61 3.24 -0.24 -9.55
CA LEU A 61 2.13 0.67 -9.74
C LEU A 61 1.96 1.53 -8.49
N THR A 62 2.07 2.85 -8.66
CA THR A 62 1.76 3.84 -7.63
C THR A 62 0.41 4.46 -7.91
N VAL A 63 -0.49 4.40 -6.94
CA VAL A 63 -1.79 5.08 -6.96
C VAL A 63 -1.79 6.14 -5.87
N LYS A 64 -1.91 7.41 -6.26
CA LYS A 64 -2.04 8.52 -5.31
C LYS A 64 -3.52 8.86 -5.11
N ASN A 65 -3.94 8.91 -3.87
CA ASN A 65 -5.26 9.33 -3.45
C ASN A 65 -5.14 10.74 -2.87
N TYR A 66 -5.55 11.75 -3.64
CA TYR A 66 -5.34 13.14 -3.26
C TYR A 66 -6.00 13.41 -1.90
N VAL A 67 -5.15 13.68 -0.89
CA VAL A 67 -5.53 14.00 0.49
C VAL A 67 -6.49 12.97 1.11
N SER A 68 -6.39 11.70 0.70
CA SER A 68 -7.23 10.61 1.21
C SER A 68 -8.75 10.78 0.95
N TRP A 69 -9.16 11.50 -0.10
CA TRP A 69 -10.58 11.80 -0.36
C TRP A 69 -11.40 10.65 -0.96
N CYS A 70 -10.73 9.62 -1.47
CA CYS A 70 -11.35 8.39 -1.95
C CYS A 70 -10.99 7.17 -1.06
N GLU A 71 -11.73 6.08 -1.21
CA GLU A 71 -11.33 4.73 -0.82
C GLU A 71 -10.98 3.96 -2.09
N VAL A 72 -9.71 3.58 -2.25
CA VAL A 72 -9.17 3.06 -3.51
C VAL A 72 -8.74 1.61 -3.38
N SER A 73 -9.07 0.78 -4.36
CA SER A 73 -8.51 -0.57 -4.47
C SER A 73 -7.88 -0.85 -5.84
N VAL A 74 -6.86 -1.71 -5.82
CA VAL A 74 -6.11 -2.14 -7.00
C VAL A 74 -6.39 -3.63 -7.22
N ASN A 75 -6.84 -4.01 -8.42
CA ASN A 75 -7.17 -5.39 -8.81
C ASN A 75 -8.09 -6.15 -7.83
N GLY A 76 -9.07 -5.46 -7.24
CA GLY A 76 -10.00 -6.05 -6.29
C GLY A 76 -9.37 -6.37 -4.92
N GLY A 77 -8.19 -5.81 -4.62
CA GLY A 77 -7.61 -5.84 -3.28
C GLY A 77 -8.46 -5.09 -2.25
N THR A 78 -8.01 -5.08 -1.00
CA THR A 78 -8.70 -4.35 0.07
C THR A 78 -8.68 -2.84 -0.22
N PRO A 79 -9.84 -2.15 -0.20
CA PRO A 79 -9.88 -0.70 -0.32
C PRO A 79 -9.06 -0.02 0.77
N SER A 80 -8.41 1.08 0.42
CA SER A 80 -7.57 1.87 1.32
C SER A 80 -7.74 3.35 1.06
N THR A 81 -7.76 4.13 2.13
CA THR A 81 -7.76 5.60 2.07
C THR A 81 -6.36 6.19 2.02
N ALA A 82 -5.29 5.40 2.11
CA ALA A 82 -3.93 5.92 2.16
C ALA A 82 -3.61 6.88 0.99
N ASP A 83 -2.93 7.99 1.29
CA ASP A 83 -2.55 9.01 0.30
C ASP A 83 -1.74 8.43 -0.86
N ILE A 84 -0.93 7.40 -0.60
CA ILE A 84 -0.11 6.71 -1.59
C ILE A 84 -0.22 5.21 -1.35
N GLN A 85 -0.57 4.48 -2.40
CA GLN A 85 -0.50 3.02 -2.44
C GLN A 85 0.51 2.60 -3.50
N THR A 86 1.42 1.71 -3.13
CA THR A 86 2.44 1.18 -4.03
C THR A 86 2.31 -0.33 -4.07
N VAL A 87 2.04 -0.89 -5.24
CA VAL A 87 1.73 -2.31 -5.44
C VAL A 87 2.57 -2.86 -6.58
N ASN A 88 3.21 -4.02 -6.37
CA ASN A 88 3.84 -4.76 -7.45
C ASN A 88 2.76 -5.50 -8.24
N VAL A 89 2.65 -5.22 -9.53
CA VAL A 89 1.68 -5.82 -10.43
C VAL A 89 2.37 -6.50 -11.61
N MET A 90 1.75 -7.54 -12.15
CA MET A 90 2.20 -8.10 -13.44
C MET A 90 1.87 -7.09 -14.55
N PRO A 91 2.73 -6.94 -15.58
CA PRO A 91 2.40 -6.15 -16.75
C PRO A 91 1.07 -6.60 -17.38
N GLY A 92 0.24 -5.64 -17.76
CA GLY A 92 -1.11 -5.89 -18.25
C GLY A 92 -2.08 -4.77 -17.94
N THR A 93 -3.37 -5.02 -18.13
CA THR A 93 -4.44 -4.10 -17.73
C THR A 93 -4.82 -4.36 -16.28
N ILE A 94 -4.68 -3.33 -15.45
CA ILE A 94 -4.98 -3.34 -14.03
C ILE A 94 -6.29 -2.59 -13.81
N THR A 95 -7.20 -3.20 -13.06
CA THR A 95 -8.46 -2.58 -12.67
C THR A 95 -8.25 -1.76 -11.41
N LEU A 96 -8.66 -0.50 -11.45
CA LEU A 96 -8.70 0.41 -10.30
C LEU A 96 -10.15 0.66 -9.95
N THR A 97 -10.46 0.71 -8.65
CA THR A 97 -11.77 1.16 -8.20
C THR A 97 -11.64 2.21 -7.11
N ALA A 98 -12.61 3.13 -7.07
CA ALA A 98 -12.73 4.11 -6.02
C ALA A 98 -14.18 4.28 -5.59
N SER A 99 -14.41 4.34 -4.29
CA SER A 99 -15.59 4.96 -3.67
C SER A 99 -15.19 6.30 -3.07
N ALA A 100 -16.14 7.21 -2.93
CA ALA A 100 -15.89 8.47 -2.24
C ALA A 100 -15.81 8.25 -0.73
N ALA A 101 -14.82 8.85 -0.06
CA ALA A 101 -14.81 8.89 1.39
C ALA A 101 -15.95 9.80 1.91
N THR A 102 -16.21 9.74 3.22
CA THR A 102 -17.25 10.57 3.84
C THR A 102 -16.98 12.06 3.61
N GLY A 103 -17.96 12.77 3.02
CA GLY A 103 -17.85 14.19 2.72
C GLY A 103 -17.41 14.52 1.29
N PHE A 104 -17.14 13.50 0.47
CA PHE A 104 -16.74 13.64 -0.94
C PHE A 104 -17.72 12.91 -1.86
N ILE A 105 -17.57 13.11 -3.18
CA ILE A 105 -18.36 12.45 -4.22
C ILE A 105 -17.45 11.90 -5.32
N LEU A 106 -17.99 11.05 -6.19
CA LEU A 106 -17.31 10.66 -7.43
C LEU A 106 -17.47 11.78 -8.47
N GLY A 107 -16.35 12.25 -9.03
CA GLY A 107 -16.31 13.34 -10.00
C GLY A 107 -16.18 12.87 -11.44
N ALA A 108 -16.45 13.78 -12.39
CA ALA A 108 -16.29 13.51 -13.82
C ALA A 108 -14.82 13.45 -14.28
N ASP A 109 -13.93 14.10 -13.52
CA ASP A 109 -12.51 14.27 -13.81
C ASP A 109 -11.65 13.70 -12.66
N MET A 110 -12.09 12.60 -12.04
CA MET A 110 -11.48 12.12 -10.80
C MET A 110 -10.21 11.29 -11.01
N TRP A 111 -10.12 10.51 -12.09
CA TRP A 111 -8.99 9.63 -12.37
C TRP A 111 -8.04 10.24 -13.39
N HIS A 112 -6.74 10.18 -13.12
CA HIS A 112 -5.72 10.69 -14.02
C HIS A 112 -4.63 9.65 -14.30
N HIS A 113 -4.04 9.74 -15.50
CA HIS A 113 -3.06 8.80 -16.08
C HIS A 113 -3.56 7.36 -16.26
N THR A 114 -4.87 7.17 -16.15
CA THR A 114 -5.58 5.95 -16.54
C THR A 114 -5.78 5.90 -18.05
N ASN A 115 -6.25 4.77 -18.58
CA ASN A 115 -6.32 4.54 -20.02
C ASN A 115 -7.36 5.42 -20.74
N GLY A 116 -8.41 5.86 -20.04
CA GLY A 116 -9.43 6.74 -20.61
C GLY A 116 -9.18 8.22 -20.34
N ASP A 117 -8.17 8.57 -19.55
CA ASP A 117 -7.78 9.96 -19.32
C ASP A 117 -7.19 10.58 -20.60
N THR A 118 -7.73 11.72 -21.00
CA THR A 118 -7.30 12.49 -22.18
C THR A 118 -6.51 13.75 -21.81
N GLY A 119 -6.07 13.85 -20.55
CA GLY A 119 -5.26 14.94 -19.99
C GLY A 119 -6.02 15.89 -19.07
N ARG A 120 -7.31 15.64 -18.83
CA ARG A 120 -8.15 16.43 -17.90
C ARG A 120 -8.72 15.61 -16.75
N GLY A 121 -8.46 14.31 -16.74
CA GLY A 121 -9.11 13.35 -15.87
C GLY A 121 -10.22 12.59 -16.59
N GLU A 122 -10.68 11.52 -15.96
CA GLU A 122 -11.86 10.76 -16.36
C GLU A 122 -12.69 10.30 -15.16
N ALA A 123 -13.98 10.04 -15.39
CA ALA A 123 -14.88 9.56 -14.36
C ALA A 123 -14.69 8.07 -14.07
N GLY A 124 -14.14 7.32 -15.04
CA GLY A 124 -14.27 5.87 -15.12
C GLY A 124 -15.73 5.43 -15.37
N SER A 125 -15.98 4.12 -15.25
CA SER A 125 -17.32 3.54 -15.27
C SER A 125 -17.92 3.54 -13.86
N VAL A 126 -18.93 4.36 -13.62
CA VAL A 126 -19.58 4.49 -12.30
C VAL A 126 -20.80 3.57 -12.21
N SER A 127 -20.83 2.72 -11.18
CA SER A 127 -21.97 1.87 -10.85
C SER A 127 -22.07 1.65 -9.34
N ALA A 128 -23.29 1.75 -8.79
CA ALA A 128 -23.57 1.53 -7.37
C ALA A 128 -22.64 2.30 -6.38
N GLY A 129 -22.26 3.53 -6.72
CA GLY A 129 -21.41 4.38 -5.87
C GLY A 129 -19.91 4.04 -5.94
N VAL A 130 -19.49 3.24 -6.92
CA VAL A 130 -18.09 2.90 -7.18
C VAL A 130 -17.73 3.30 -8.60
N SER A 131 -16.62 4.02 -8.77
CA SER A 131 -15.99 4.28 -10.06
C SER A 131 -14.97 3.18 -10.36
N THR A 132 -14.95 2.69 -11.60
CA THR A 132 -13.95 1.73 -12.11
C THR A 132 -13.17 2.34 -13.26
N ALA A 133 -11.84 2.36 -13.16
CA ALA A 133 -10.94 2.78 -14.23
C ALA A 133 -9.92 1.67 -14.55
N MET A 134 -9.32 1.75 -15.73
CA MET A 134 -8.31 0.78 -16.19
C MET A 134 -6.99 1.50 -16.41
N VAL A 135 -5.88 0.89 -16.00
CA VAL A 135 -4.54 1.36 -16.35
C VAL A 135 -3.73 0.21 -16.95
N THR A 136 -3.08 0.47 -18.08
CA THR A 136 -2.12 -0.47 -18.66
C THR A 136 -0.74 -0.22 -18.05
N VAL A 137 -0.21 -1.22 -17.37
CA VAL A 137 1.12 -1.21 -16.76
C VAL A 137 2.06 -2.06 -17.63
N ALA A 138 3.18 -1.47 -18.04
CA ALA A 138 4.23 -2.16 -18.78
C ALA A 138 5.25 -2.77 -17.79
N THR A 139 6.48 -3.02 -18.23
CA THR A 139 7.56 -3.48 -17.34
C THR A 139 8.19 -2.35 -16.52
N SER A 140 7.92 -1.09 -16.87
CA SER A 140 8.36 0.08 -16.12
C SER A 140 7.33 0.48 -15.06
N ALA A 141 7.79 1.18 -14.01
CA ALA A 141 6.91 1.76 -13.02
C ALA A 141 5.87 2.69 -13.67
N LYS A 142 4.66 2.71 -13.12
CA LYS A 142 3.54 3.56 -13.56
C LYS A 142 2.95 4.27 -12.36
N CYS A 143 2.61 5.54 -12.55
CA CYS A 143 1.88 6.34 -11.57
C CYS A 143 0.52 6.73 -12.13
N VAL A 144 -0.50 6.66 -11.29
CA VAL A 144 -1.84 7.17 -11.52
C VAL A 144 -2.31 7.88 -10.27
N TRP A 145 -3.30 8.75 -10.40
CA TRP A 145 -3.86 9.41 -9.22
C TRP A 145 -5.35 9.62 -9.34
N VAL A 146 -5.97 9.81 -8.18
CA VAL A 146 -7.41 9.99 -8.04
C VAL A 146 -7.73 11.10 -7.06
N CYS A 147 -8.79 11.86 -7.35
CA CYS A 147 -9.32 12.89 -6.48
C CYS A 147 -10.85 12.83 -6.46
N CYS A 148 -11.44 12.60 -5.29
CA CYS A 148 -12.89 12.63 -5.11
C CYS A 148 -13.28 14.06 -4.66
N PRO A 149 -14.00 14.84 -5.48
CA PRO A 149 -14.27 16.25 -5.16
C PRO A 149 -15.25 16.39 -4.00
N PHE A 150 -15.34 17.62 -3.49
CA PHE A 150 -16.41 18.02 -2.59
C PHE A 150 -17.79 17.89 -3.29
N PRO A 151 -18.90 17.84 -2.53
CA PRO A 151 -20.23 17.69 -3.10
C PRO A 151 -20.67 18.83 -4.04
N ASP A 152 -19.99 19.97 -3.99
CA ASP A 152 -20.18 21.09 -4.92
C ASP A 152 -19.37 20.95 -6.23
N GLY A 153 -18.59 19.88 -6.37
CA GLY A 153 -17.74 19.59 -7.53
C GLY A 153 -16.33 20.15 -7.44
N SER A 154 -15.99 20.89 -6.39
CA SER A 154 -14.69 21.53 -6.24
C SER A 154 -13.61 20.64 -5.64
N GLY A 155 -12.35 21.05 -5.75
CA GLY A 155 -11.20 20.47 -5.04
C GLY A 155 -10.35 19.51 -5.87
N CYS A 156 -10.82 19.12 -7.06
CA CYS A 156 -10.12 18.20 -7.97
C CYS A 156 -9.75 18.82 -9.31
N GLU A 157 -9.87 20.14 -9.45
CA GLU A 157 -9.51 20.82 -10.67
C GLU A 157 -8.00 20.66 -10.94
N PRO A 158 -7.59 20.11 -12.10
CA PRO A 158 -6.18 19.83 -12.38
C PRO A 158 -5.31 21.09 -12.37
N ASP A 159 -5.90 22.25 -12.70
CA ASP A 159 -5.23 23.56 -12.64
C ASP A 159 -4.96 24.03 -11.20
N VAL A 160 -5.68 23.49 -10.21
CA VAL A 160 -5.56 23.84 -8.78
C VAL A 160 -4.63 22.86 -8.06
N ILE A 161 -4.85 21.56 -8.24
CA ILE A 161 -4.10 20.54 -7.49
C ILE A 161 -2.78 20.14 -8.15
N GLY A 162 -2.66 20.40 -9.47
CA GLY A 162 -1.47 20.09 -10.25
C GLY A 162 -1.26 18.60 -10.50
N GLU A 163 -0.24 18.29 -11.29
CA GLU A 163 0.16 16.93 -11.61
C GLU A 163 0.67 16.20 -10.36
N GLN A 164 0.02 15.10 -9.98
CA GLN A 164 0.44 14.28 -8.84
C GLN A 164 1.49 13.24 -9.23
N CYS A 165 1.59 12.88 -10.51
CA CYS A 165 2.48 11.88 -11.05
C CYS A 165 3.50 12.51 -12.01
N PRO A 166 4.62 13.07 -11.50
CA PRO A 166 5.69 13.63 -12.32
C PRO A 166 6.52 12.57 -13.06
#